data_AF-A0A1V6DKN6-F1
#
_entry.id   AF-A0A1V6DKN6-F1
#
_cell.length_a   1.000
_cell.length_b   1.000
_cell.length_c   1.000
_cell.angle_alpha   90.00
_cell.angle_beta   90.00
_cell.angle_gamma   90.00
#
_symmetry.space_group_name_H-M   'P 1'
#
loop_
_entity.id
_entity.type
_entity.pdbx_description
1 polymer ?
#
loop_
_entity_poly.entity_id
_entity_poly.type
_entity_poly.pdbx_seq_one_letter_code
_entity_poly.pdbx_strand_id
1 'polypeptide(L)'
;MKTLTITEARKNLSSWIRRAKSGEEIGIIDGNTIVALRPVIVSAIDYAESEYGFSTAEATQICASIEEKSRLAEQAGEYIDIQALPHATASGKARKVRRR
;
A
#
# COMPACT_ATOMS: atom_id res chain seq x y z
N MET A 1 4.37 26.13 -19.43
CA MET A 1 3.76 26.26 -18.09
C MET A 1 3.02 27.58 -17.90
N LYS A 2 1.74 27.55 -17.50
CA LYS A 2 0.96 28.70 -17.00
C LYS A 2 0.95 28.67 -15.48
N THR A 3 1.38 29.73 -14.82
CA THR A 3 1.34 29.87 -13.36
C THR A 3 0.20 30.78 -12.92
N LEU A 4 -0.37 30.46 -11.77
CA LEU A 4 -1.51 31.17 -11.16
C LEU A 4 -1.23 31.40 -9.68
N THR A 5 -1.67 32.53 -9.14
CA THR A 5 -1.77 32.70 -7.69
C THR A 5 -2.87 31.81 -7.11
N ILE A 6 -2.80 31.52 -5.81
CA ILE A 6 -3.87 30.78 -5.09
C ILE A 6 -5.25 31.40 -5.34
N THR A 7 -5.33 32.74 -5.34
CA THR A 7 -6.60 33.46 -5.54
C THR A 7 -7.17 33.24 -6.96
N GLU A 8 -6.33 33.29 -7.99
CA GLU A 8 -6.74 33.04 -9.38
C GLU A 8 -7.12 31.57 -9.62
N ALA A 9 -6.36 30.66 -9.00
CA ALA A 9 -6.67 29.24 -9.03
C ALA A 9 -8.04 28.98 -8.37
N ARG A 10 -8.28 29.54 -7.18
CA ARG A 10 -9.54 29.39 -6.44
C ARG A 10 -10.76 29.89 -7.23
N LYS A 11 -10.66 31.06 -7.87
CA LYS A 11 -11.79 31.69 -8.58
C LYS A 11 -12.33 30.81 -9.71
N ASN A 12 -11.46 30.04 -10.39
CA ASN A 12 -11.81 29.27 -11.59
C ASN A 12 -11.25 27.84 -11.58
N LEU A 13 -11.17 27.21 -10.40
CA LEU A 13 -10.46 25.94 -10.20
C LEU A 13 -10.90 24.84 -11.18
N SER A 14 -12.20 24.66 -11.36
CA SER A 14 -12.75 23.64 -12.27
C SER A 14 -12.30 23.84 -13.73
N SER A 15 -12.13 25.09 -14.17
CA SER A 15 -11.62 25.41 -15.50
C SER A 15 -10.14 25.03 -15.62
N TRP A 16 -9.33 25.40 -14.62
CA TRP A 16 -7.91 25.07 -14.57
C TRP A 16 -7.67 23.55 -14.52
N ILE A 17 -8.48 22.81 -13.75
CA ILE A 17 -8.40 21.34 -13.72
C ILE A 17 -8.73 20.74 -15.09
N ARG A 18 -9.78 21.22 -15.78
CA ARG A 18 -10.13 20.72 -17.13
C ARG A 18 -8.98 20.94 -18.13
N ARG A 19 -8.34 22.10 -18.09
CA ARG A 19 -7.19 22.43 -18.92
C ARG A 19 -5.97 21.58 -18.59
N ALA A 20 -5.71 21.34 -17.30
CA ALA A 20 -4.65 20.43 -16.87
C ALA A 20 -4.91 18.99 -17.34
N LYS A 21 -6.17 18.53 -17.28
CA LYS A 21 -6.59 17.23 -17.83
C LYS A 21 -6.45 17.14 -19.36
N SER A 22 -6.58 18.24 -20.09
CA SER A 22 -6.34 18.27 -21.54
C SER A 22 -4.85 18.37 -21.91
N GLY A 23 -3.95 18.28 -20.93
CA GLY A 23 -2.51 18.28 -21.14
C GLY A 23 -1.86 19.67 -21.04
N GLU A 24 -2.59 20.72 -20.67
CA GLU A 24 -1.97 22.02 -20.42
C GLU A 24 -1.17 22.00 -19.12
N GLU A 25 0.05 22.52 -19.18
CA GLU A 25 0.93 22.59 -18.02
C GLU A 25 0.55 23.79 -17.13
N ILE A 26 -0.13 23.51 -16.01
CA ILE A 26 -0.63 24.53 -15.08
C ILE A 26 0.02 24.37 -13.71
N GLY A 27 0.52 25.47 -13.15
CA GLY A 27 1.10 25.54 -11.81
C GLY A 27 0.39 26.57 -10.91
N ILE A 28 0.29 26.28 -9.62
CA ILE A 28 -0.22 27.20 -8.59
C ILE A 28 0.96 27.64 -7.73
N ILE A 29 1.16 28.95 -7.61
CA ILE A 29 2.20 29.56 -6.77
C ILE A 29 1.70 29.58 -5.33
N ASP A 30 2.46 28.96 -4.42
CA ASP A 30 2.26 29.01 -2.98
C ASP A 30 3.57 29.43 -2.29
N GLY A 31 3.62 30.70 -1.87
CA GLY A 31 4.84 31.32 -1.35
C GLY A 31 6.01 31.22 -2.33
N ASN A 32 7.06 30.50 -1.93
CA ASN A 32 8.27 30.27 -2.73
C ASN A 32 8.22 28.98 -3.57
N THR A 33 7.06 28.31 -3.64
CA THR A 33 6.90 27.03 -4.34
C THR A 33 5.86 27.10 -5.45
N ILE A 34 5.96 26.20 -6.42
CA ILE A 34 4.97 26.03 -7.49
C ILE A 34 4.47 24.58 -7.46
N VAL A 35 3.17 24.41 -7.28
CA VAL A 35 2.49 23.12 -7.31
C VAL A 35 1.90 22.88 -8.70
N ALA A 36 2.38 21.86 -9.41
CA ALA A 36 1.88 21.52 -10.74
C ALA A 36 0.59 20.69 -10.66
N LEU A 37 -0.43 21.08 -11.42
CA LEU A 37 -1.65 20.29 -11.61
C LEU A 37 -1.38 19.21 -12.65
N ARG A 38 -1.39 17.95 -12.23
CA ARG A 38 -1.25 16.79 -13.12
C ARG A 38 -2.40 15.83 -12.91
N PRO A 39 -3.08 15.35 -13.96
CA PRO A 39 -4.05 14.28 -13.82
C PRO A 39 -3.32 13.02 -13.34
N VAL A 40 -3.75 12.50 -12.21
CA VAL A 40 -3.31 11.20 -11.71
C VAL A 40 -4.40 10.19 -12.06
N ILE A 41 -4.02 9.14 -12.79
CA ILE A 41 -4.92 8.02 -13.03
C ILE A 41 -5.01 7.25 -11.72
N VAL A 42 -6.15 7.38 -11.06
CA VAL A 42 -6.47 6.55 -9.90
C VAL A 42 -7.09 5.27 -10.46
N SER A 43 -6.29 4.20 -10.48
CA SER A 43 -6.79 2.87 -10.81
C SER A 43 -7.51 2.32 -9.57
N ALA A 44 -8.80 1.96 -9.71
CA ALA A 44 -9.54 1.18 -8.73
C ALA A 44 -9.27 -0.32 -8.90
N ILE A 45 -8.00 -0.67 -9.08
CA ILE A 45 -7.54 -2.02 -8.82
C ILE A 45 -7.20 -1.95 -7.34
N ASP A 46 -7.98 -2.65 -6.52
CA ASP A 46 -7.73 -2.76 -5.08
C ASP A 46 -6.23 -3.01 -4.90
N TYR A 47 -5.57 -2.13 -4.14
CA TYR A 47 -4.12 -2.05 -4.00
C TYR A 47 -3.44 -3.41 -3.68
N ALA A 48 -4.23 -4.36 -3.15
CA ALA A 48 -3.85 -5.75 -2.92
C ALA A 48 -3.52 -6.56 -4.18
N GLU A 49 -4.22 -6.32 -5.31
CA GLU A 49 -4.08 -7.16 -6.50
C GLU A 49 -2.80 -6.85 -7.29
N SER A 50 -2.34 -5.59 -7.29
CA SER A 50 -1.18 -5.18 -8.09
C SER A 50 0.19 -5.47 -7.44
N GLU A 51 0.25 -5.47 -6.11
CA GLU A 51 1.52 -5.67 -5.37
C GLU A 51 1.80 -7.15 -5.13
N TYR A 52 0.76 -7.96 -4.90
CA TYR A 52 0.89 -9.38 -4.55
C TYR A 52 0.33 -10.35 -5.60
N GLY A 53 -0.32 -9.86 -6.66
CA GLY A 53 -0.83 -10.68 -7.77
C GLY A 53 -1.98 -11.62 -7.40
N PHE A 54 -2.61 -11.43 -6.24
CA PHE A 54 -3.76 -12.22 -5.80
C PHE A 54 -5.04 -11.41 -5.99
N SER A 55 -6.06 -12.04 -6.59
CA SER A 55 -7.42 -11.53 -6.48
C SER A 55 -7.89 -11.53 -5.02
N THR A 56 -8.86 -10.68 -4.68
CA THR A 56 -9.46 -10.64 -3.34
C THR A 56 -10.00 -12.01 -2.86
N ALA A 57 -10.51 -12.82 -3.80
CA ALA A 57 -10.97 -14.18 -3.53
C ALA A 57 -9.81 -15.13 -3.16
N GLU A 58 -8.68 -15.05 -3.88
CA GLU A 58 -7.49 -15.86 -3.60
C GLU A 58 -6.83 -15.47 -2.28
N ALA A 59 -6.75 -14.16 -1.98
CA ALA A 59 -6.24 -13.67 -0.71
C ALA A 59 -7.06 -14.21 0.48
N THR A 60 -8.38 -14.24 0.34
CA THR A 60 -9.29 -14.79 1.37
C THR A 60 -9.04 -16.29 1.60
N GLN A 61 -8.85 -17.06 0.52
CA GLN A 61 -8.54 -18.49 0.62
C GLN A 61 -7.16 -18.75 1.26
N ILE A 62 -6.16 -17.92 0.92
CA ILE A 62 -4.83 -18.01 1.51
C ILE A 62 -4.87 -17.69 3.01
N CYS A 63 -5.58 -16.63 3.41
CA CYS A 63 -5.76 -16.28 4.82
C CYS A 63 -6.41 -17.43 5.60
N ALA A 64 -7.50 -18.00 5.08
CA ALA A 64 -8.17 -19.14 5.71
C ALA A 64 -7.24 -20.37 5.84
N SER A 65 -6.40 -20.65 4.82
CA SER A 65 -5.42 -21.74 4.89
C SER A 65 -4.32 -21.48 5.92
N ILE A 66 -3.86 -20.23 6.04
CA ILE A 66 -2.84 -19.83 7.01
C ILE A 66 -3.40 -19.91 8.43
N GLU A 67 -4.62 -19.45 8.66
CA GLU A 67 -5.29 -19.55 9.96
C GLU A 67 -5.44 -21.00 10.40
N GLU A 68 -5.88 -21.89 9.50
CA GLU A 68 -6.02 -23.30 9.81
C GLU A 68 -4.67 -23.98 10.11
N LYS A 69 -3.63 -23.70 9.32
CA LYS A 69 -2.28 -24.19 9.58
C LYS A 69 -1.73 -23.65 10.90
N SER A 70 -2.00 -22.38 11.20
CA SER A 70 -1.61 -21.77 12.46
C SER A 70 -2.28 -22.51 13.61
N ARG A 71 -3.61 -22.69 13.57
CA ARG A 71 -4.41 -23.45 14.55
C ARG A 71 -3.89 -24.87 14.78
N LEU A 72 -3.53 -25.58 13.71
CA LEU A 72 -2.95 -26.92 13.82
C LEU A 72 -1.55 -26.88 14.46
N ALA A 73 -0.70 -25.93 14.09
CA ALA A 73 0.59 -25.71 14.74
C ALA A 73 0.44 -25.32 16.23
N GLU A 74 -0.61 -24.56 16.56
CA GLU A 74 -0.97 -24.21 17.94
C GLU A 74 -1.24 -25.46 18.79
N GLN A 75 -2.10 -26.33 18.27
CA GLN A 75 -2.47 -27.58 18.93
C GLN A 75 -1.31 -28.56 19.01
N ALA A 76 -0.40 -28.53 18.03
CA ALA A 76 0.83 -29.33 18.03
C ALA A 76 1.94 -28.74 18.93
N GLY A 77 1.77 -27.51 19.45
CA GLY A 77 2.78 -26.80 20.23
C GLY A 77 4.03 -26.41 19.43
N GLU A 78 3.90 -26.25 18.11
CA GLU A 78 4.97 -25.88 17.19
C GLU A 78 5.04 -24.37 16.97
N TYR A 79 5.30 -23.62 18.04
CA TYR A 79 5.53 -22.18 17.93
C TYR A 79 7.02 -21.85 17.93
N ILE A 80 7.39 -20.87 17.10
CA ILE A 80 8.68 -20.21 17.15
C ILE A 80 8.45 -18.87 17.84
N ASP A 81 9.13 -18.65 18.98
CA ASP A 81 9.15 -17.34 19.63
C ASP A 81 9.83 -16.33 18.69
N ILE A 82 9.19 -15.18 18.49
CA ILE A 82 9.69 -14.09 17.63
C ILE A 82 11.05 -13.59 18.16
N GLN A 83 11.29 -13.69 19.48
CA GLN A 83 12.58 -13.37 20.09
C GLN A 83 13.66 -14.43 19.85
N ALA A 84 13.30 -15.64 19.38
CA ALA A 84 14.24 -16.71 19.05
C ALA A 84 14.64 -16.75 17.56
N LEU A 85 13.97 -15.96 16.70
CA LEU A 85 14.25 -15.88 15.25
C LEU A 85 15.68 -15.44 14.88
N PRO A 86 16.37 -14.51 15.58
CA PRO A 86 17.68 -14.05 15.12
C PRO A 86 18.82 -15.07 15.31
N HIS A 87 18.56 -16.24 15.91
CA HIS A 87 19.57 -17.30 16.10
C HIS A 87 19.32 -18.58 15.29
N ALA A 88 18.24 -18.62 14.49
CA ALA A 88 17.95 -19.73 13.59
C ALA A 88 18.85 -19.65 12.35
N THR A 89 20.11 -20.04 12.49
CA THR A 89 20.98 -20.32 11.35
C THR A 89 20.39 -21.45 10.50
N ALA A 90 20.73 -21.45 9.21
CA ALA A 90 20.17 -22.23 8.09
C ALA A 90 20.15 -23.78 8.21
N SER A 91 20.28 -24.34 9.41
CA SER A 91 20.14 -25.76 9.74
C SER A 91 18.87 -26.00 10.57
N GLY A 92 17.71 -25.77 9.96
CA GLY A 92 16.49 -26.58 10.04
C GLY A 92 16.02 -27.30 11.32
N LYS A 93 16.39 -26.91 12.54
CA LYS A 93 15.76 -27.44 13.77
C LYS A 93 15.50 -26.35 14.79
N ALA A 94 14.32 -25.72 14.67
CA ALA A 94 13.77 -24.84 15.68
C ALA A 94 13.42 -25.64 16.96
N ARG A 95 13.83 -25.12 18.12
CA ARG A 95 13.57 -25.72 19.43
C ARG A 95 12.09 -25.51 19.79
N LYS A 96 11.29 -26.58 19.76
CA LYS A 96 9.87 -26.54 20.18
C LYS A 96 9.77 -26.17 21.67
N VAL A 97 9.03 -25.12 21.97
CA VAL A 97 8.75 -24.70 23.36
C VAL A 97 7.32 -25.12 23.70
N ARG A 98 7.17 -25.98 24.72
CA ARG A 98 5.85 -26.31 25.29
C ARG A 98 5.41 -25.21 26.25
N ARG A 99 4.17 -24.70 26.09
CA ARG A 99 3.54 -23.84 27.09
C ARG A 99 3.40 -24.61 28.41
N ARG A 100 3.75 -23.96 29.52
CA ARG A 100 3.43 -24.41 30.88
C ARG A 100 2.01 -24.01 31.24
#